data_AF-N9QMP9-F1
#
_entry.id   AF-N9QMP9-F1
#
_cell.length_a   1.000
_cell.length_b   1.000
_cell.length_c   1.000
_cell.angle_alpha   90.00
_cell.angle_beta   90.00
_cell.angle_gamma   90.00
#
_symmetry.space_group_name_H-M   'P 1'
#
loop_
_entity.id
_entity.type
_entity.pdbx_description
1 polymer ?
#
loop_
_entity_poly.entity_id
_entity_poly.type
_entity_poly.pdbx_seq_one_letter_code
_entity_poly.pdbx_strand_id
1 'polypeptide(L)'
;MGEAKNRGNFEERKKQALELESQKEDESLRTQQHEREEQEILGAKLLAFAKSRLESSEPRLLQFTKSIEQSLISKNYFSALIVALTLPDICCSMDNENRWTSGAKYAKWFKKYVGHHYISHIGSDQVETTFLSGEECFALRCSYLHKGTNNIEDERIIKDYESKSVKIEFMAEMNSDCLKLNNILLLKLEAFCYRIIEGVNNWLQDSKGNSRITSHMREIPKIHTEGFSPIPGVFIGG
;
A
#
# COMPACT_ATOMS: atom_id res chain seq x y z
N MET A 1 29.91 22.87 59.60
CA MET A 1 30.73 22.68 58.38
C MET A 1 30.05 21.77 57.33
N GLY A 2 28.71 21.69 57.30
CA GLY A 2 27.95 20.73 56.45
C GLY A 2 27.10 21.33 55.32
N GLU A 3 26.84 22.64 55.33
CA GLU A 3 25.86 23.25 54.39
C GLU A 3 26.46 23.66 53.04
N ALA A 4 27.75 23.98 52.97
CA ALA A 4 28.41 24.41 51.73
C ALA A 4 28.70 23.25 50.76
N LYS A 5 28.97 22.04 51.27
CA LYS A 5 29.25 20.85 50.44
C LYS A 5 27.99 20.29 49.75
N ASN A 6 26.80 20.50 50.31
CA ASN A 6 25.55 19.98 49.76
C ASN A 6 24.97 20.87 48.66
N ARG A 7 25.22 22.19 48.70
CA ARG A 7 24.80 23.13 47.63
C ARG A 7 25.58 22.95 46.33
N GLY A 8 26.90 22.69 46.41
CA GLY A 8 27.73 22.42 45.24
C GLY A 8 27.28 21.20 44.44
N ASN A 9 26.90 20.11 45.13
CA ASN A 9 26.41 18.88 44.53
C ASN A 9 25.02 19.04 43.88
N PHE A 10 24.18 19.95 44.39
CA PHE A 10 22.86 20.22 43.82
C PHE A 10 22.92 21.05 42.53
N GLU A 11 23.73 22.11 42.51
CA GLU A 11 23.97 22.95 41.33
C GLU A 11 24.57 22.14 40.17
N GLU A 12 25.52 21.25 40.47
CA GLU A 12 26.20 20.40 39.49
C GLU A 12 25.25 19.36 38.88
N ARG A 13 24.39 18.74 39.70
CA ARG A 13 23.32 17.84 39.22
C ARG A 13 22.28 18.56 38.38
N LYS A 14 21.90 19.78 38.75
CA LYS A 14 20.95 20.61 37.99
C LYS A 14 21.53 20.97 36.63
N LYS A 15 22.82 21.30 36.56
CA LYS A 15 23.53 21.58 35.31
C LYS A 15 23.61 20.35 34.40
N GLN A 16 23.93 19.18 34.96
CA GLN A 16 23.92 17.92 34.21
C GLN A 16 22.53 17.55 33.68
N ALA A 17 21.47 17.76 34.46
CA ALA A 17 20.10 17.50 34.02
C ALA A 17 19.68 18.42 32.85
N LEU A 18 20.03 19.71 32.92
CA LEU A 18 19.79 20.67 31.84
C LEU A 18 20.55 20.33 30.56
N GLU A 19 21.81 19.89 30.67
CA GLU A 19 22.58 19.41 29.51
C GLU A 19 21.96 18.16 28.88
N LEU A 20 21.44 17.24 29.70
CA LEU A 20 20.81 16.01 29.22
C LEU A 20 19.45 16.27 28.54
N GLU A 21 18.67 17.22 29.05
CA GLU A 21 17.42 17.67 28.42
C GLU A 21 17.70 18.37 27.09
N SER A 22 18.69 19.27 27.06
CA SER A 22 19.11 19.95 25.83
C SER A 22 19.59 18.96 24.76
N GLN A 23 20.33 17.91 25.14
CA GLN A 23 20.76 16.86 24.21
C GLN A 23 19.58 16.05 23.66
N LYS A 24 18.57 15.76 24.49
CA LYS A 24 17.36 15.04 24.04
C LYS A 24 16.49 15.87 23.11
N GLU A 25 16.38 17.18 23.36
CA GLU A 25 15.66 18.09 22.45
C GLU A 25 16.36 18.20 21.09
N ASP A 26 17.69 18.31 21.08
CA ASP A 26 18.50 18.33 19.85
C ASP A 26 18.37 17.03 19.05
N GLU A 27 18.36 15.88 19.72
CA GLU A 27 18.17 14.58 19.09
C GLU A 27 16.76 14.44 18.51
N SER A 28 15.73 14.86 19.27
CA SER A 28 14.34 14.87 18.78
C SER A 28 14.13 15.78 17.58
N LEU A 29 14.78 16.96 17.55
CA LEU A 29 14.70 17.90 16.42
C LEU A 29 15.36 17.31 15.17
N ARG A 30 16.51 16.66 15.31
CA ARG A 30 17.21 15.98 14.21
C ARG A 30 16.37 14.83 13.64
N THR A 31 15.74 14.04 14.51
CA THR A 31 14.83 12.97 14.07
C THR A 31 13.64 13.53 13.29
N GLN A 32 12.99 14.60 13.77
CA GLN A 32 11.88 15.23 13.04
C GLN A 32 12.30 15.85 11.71
N GLN A 33 13.49 16.42 11.63
CA GLN A 33 14.04 16.92 10.36
C GLN A 33 14.29 15.79 9.38
N HIS A 34 14.90 14.70 9.83
CA HIS A 34 15.15 13.52 9.00
C HIS A 34 13.84 12.89 8.51
N GLU A 35 12.83 12.75 9.36
CA GLU A 35 11.50 12.25 8.98
C GLU A 35 10.83 13.15 7.93
N ARG A 36 10.96 14.48 8.05
CA ARG A 36 10.44 15.42 7.04
C ARG A 36 11.17 15.30 5.72
N GLU A 37 12.50 15.22 5.74
CA GLU A 37 13.32 15.03 4.54
C GLU A 37 13.01 13.70 3.86
N GLU A 38 12.85 12.61 4.61
CA GLU A 38 12.44 11.32 4.07
C GLU A 38 11.04 11.38 3.45
N GLN A 39 10.08 12.06 4.10
CA GLN A 39 8.74 12.27 3.55
C GLN A 39 8.76 13.13 2.28
N GLU A 40 9.62 14.15 2.21
CA GLU A 40 9.80 14.98 1.01
C GLU A 40 10.46 14.19 -0.12
N ILE A 41 11.49 13.40 0.17
CA ILE A 41 12.17 12.55 -0.82
C ILE A 41 11.22 11.48 -1.35
N LEU A 42 10.46 10.83 -0.47
CA LEU A 42 9.46 9.85 -0.84
C LEU A 42 8.35 10.50 -1.68
N GLY A 43 7.82 11.64 -1.22
CA GLY A 43 6.87 12.45 -1.97
C GLY A 43 7.38 12.82 -3.36
N ALA A 44 8.63 13.25 -3.48
CA ALA A 44 9.27 13.62 -4.75
C ALA A 44 9.49 12.41 -5.68
N LYS A 45 9.91 11.25 -5.14
CA LYS A 45 10.04 10.00 -5.89
C LYS A 45 8.69 9.53 -6.42
N LEU A 46 7.65 9.61 -5.59
CA LEU A 46 6.29 9.29 -5.97
C LEU A 46 5.75 10.24 -7.03
N LEU A 47 6.02 11.53 -6.89
CA LEU A 47 5.63 12.53 -7.89
C LEU A 47 6.34 12.30 -9.23
N ALA A 48 7.64 11.98 -9.21
CA ALA A 48 8.42 11.67 -10.41
C ALA A 48 7.91 10.39 -11.09
N PHE A 49 7.61 9.36 -10.31
CA PHE A 49 7.03 8.10 -10.79
C PHE A 49 5.60 8.26 -11.32
N ALA A 50 4.77 9.09 -10.68
CA ALA A 50 3.43 9.41 -11.15
C ALA A 50 3.46 10.25 -12.44
N LYS A 51 4.42 11.19 -12.57
CA LYS A 51 4.62 11.99 -13.78
C LYS A 51 5.06 11.15 -14.97
N SER A 52 5.98 10.20 -14.79
CA SER A 52 6.39 9.30 -15.88
C SER A 52 5.27 8.37 -16.37
N ARG A 53 4.24 8.12 -15.53
CA ARG A 53 3.05 7.32 -15.90
C ARG A 53 2.03 8.07 -16.75
N LEU A 54 1.94 9.40 -16.63
CA LEU A 54 0.95 10.25 -17.32
C LEU A 54 1.18 10.36 -18.84
N GLU A 55 2.35 9.95 -19.34
CA GLU A 55 2.69 9.98 -20.76
C GLU A 55 2.10 8.80 -21.56
N SER A 56 1.46 7.84 -20.88
CA SER A 56 0.79 6.70 -21.52
C SER A 56 -0.73 6.88 -21.60
N SER A 57 -1.27 6.67 -22.80
CA SER A 57 -2.60 7.10 -23.29
C SER A 57 -3.83 6.37 -22.72
N GLU A 58 -3.77 5.80 -21.52
CA GLU A 58 -4.92 5.13 -20.87
C GLU A 58 -5.27 5.72 -19.49
N PRO A 59 -5.81 6.95 -19.43
CA PRO A 59 -5.89 7.76 -18.21
C PRO A 59 -6.90 7.25 -17.17
N ARG A 60 -7.81 6.33 -17.51
CA ARG A 60 -8.91 5.95 -16.61
C ARG A 60 -8.50 5.02 -15.49
N LEU A 61 -7.77 3.93 -15.80
CA LEU A 61 -7.28 3.02 -14.77
C LEU A 61 -6.25 3.73 -13.86
N LEU A 62 -5.47 4.65 -14.42
CA LEU A 62 -4.50 5.47 -13.68
C LEU A 62 -5.15 6.37 -12.62
N GLN A 63 -6.45 6.65 -12.69
CA GLN A 63 -7.15 7.40 -11.63
C GLN A 63 -7.20 6.62 -10.32
N PHE A 64 -7.32 5.29 -10.36
CA PHE A 64 -7.29 4.46 -9.17
C PHE A 64 -5.91 4.47 -8.53
N THR A 65 -4.84 4.29 -9.30
CA THR A 65 -3.47 4.33 -8.77
C THR A 65 -3.14 5.71 -8.19
N LYS A 66 -3.56 6.78 -8.87
CA LYS A 66 -3.43 8.14 -8.35
C LYS A 66 -4.22 8.34 -7.05
N SER A 67 -5.42 7.76 -6.95
CA SER A 67 -6.23 7.82 -5.72
C SER A 67 -5.55 7.13 -4.56
N ILE A 68 -4.86 5.99 -4.79
CA ILE A 68 -4.04 5.33 -3.77
C ILE A 68 -2.90 6.25 -3.33
N GLU A 69 -2.14 6.81 -4.26
CA GLU A 69 -1.02 7.73 -3.96
C GLU A 69 -1.48 8.92 -3.12
N GLN A 70 -2.57 9.59 -3.52
CA GLN A 70 -3.13 10.72 -2.74
C GLN A 70 -3.65 10.29 -1.37
N SER A 71 -4.21 9.08 -1.26
CA SER A 71 -4.65 8.53 0.01
C SER A 71 -3.47 8.24 0.94
N LEU A 72 -2.34 7.78 0.41
CA LEU A 72 -1.12 7.58 1.20
C LEU A 72 -0.54 8.92 1.70
N ILE A 73 -0.45 9.92 0.82
CA ILE A 73 0.05 11.27 1.17
C ILE A 73 -0.83 11.91 2.27
N SER A 74 -2.14 11.78 2.16
CA SER A 74 -3.10 12.31 3.14
C SER A 74 -3.30 11.40 4.36
N LYS A 75 -2.55 10.29 4.47
CA LYS A 75 -2.67 9.27 5.52
C LYS A 75 -4.08 8.65 5.64
N ASN A 76 -4.87 8.69 4.55
CA ASN A 76 -6.15 8.01 4.42
C ASN A 76 -5.94 6.54 4.06
N TYR A 77 -5.38 5.79 5.02
CA TYR A 77 -4.90 4.43 4.84
C TYR A 77 -5.98 3.43 4.44
N PHE A 78 -7.19 3.54 5.00
CA PHE A 78 -8.31 2.67 4.60
C PHE A 78 -8.68 2.88 3.13
N SER A 79 -8.70 4.12 2.65
CA SER A 79 -8.99 4.40 1.23
C SER A 79 -7.88 3.86 0.32
N ALA A 80 -6.61 4.03 0.70
CA ALA A 80 -5.48 3.47 -0.03
C ALA A 80 -5.60 1.94 -0.15
N LEU A 81 -5.85 1.25 0.97
CA LEU A 81 -5.95 -0.21 1.02
C LEU A 81 -7.15 -0.74 0.25
N ILE A 82 -8.33 -0.15 0.44
CA ILE A 82 -9.55 -0.58 -0.25
C ILE A 82 -9.36 -0.48 -1.76
N VAL A 83 -8.85 0.66 -2.26
CA VAL A 83 -8.63 0.83 -3.70
C VAL A 83 -7.55 -0.15 -4.19
N ALA A 84 -6.44 -0.30 -3.46
CA ALA A 84 -5.39 -1.25 -3.82
C ALA A 84 -5.91 -2.70 -3.91
N LEU A 85 -6.68 -3.17 -2.93
CA LEU A 85 -7.25 -4.52 -2.92
C LEU A 85 -8.26 -4.76 -4.05
N THR A 86 -8.86 -3.72 -4.63
CA THR A 86 -9.81 -3.87 -5.75
C THR A 86 -9.13 -3.95 -7.12
N LEU A 87 -7.93 -3.40 -7.27
CA LEU A 87 -7.26 -3.26 -8.57
C LEU A 87 -7.00 -4.59 -9.29
N PRO A 88 -6.55 -5.67 -8.63
CA PRO A 88 -6.39 -6.96 -9.31
C PRO A 88 -7.69 -7.50 -9.92
N ASP A 89 -8.83 -7.34 -9.23
CA ASP A 89 -10.15 -7.72 -9.77
C ASP A 89 -10.54 -6.86 -10.98
N ILE A 90 -10.27 -5.55 -10.93
CA ILE A 90 -10.53 -4.62 -12.03
C ILE A 90 -9.71 -5.00 -13.28
N CYS A 91 -8.41 -5.28 -13.11
CA CYS A 91 -7.56 -5.77 -14.20
C CYS A 91 -8.04 -7.12 -14.74
N CYS A 92 -8.35 -8.08 -13.87
CA CYS A 92 -8.90 -9.37 -14.27
C CYS A 92 -10.21 -9.23 -15.07
N SER A 93 -11.09 -8.31 -14.66
CA SER A 93 -12.33 -8.04 -15.39
C SER A 93 -12.05 -7.58 -16.82
N MET A 94 -11.04 -6.72 -17.02
CA MET A 94 -10.68 -6.22 -18.35
C MET A 94 -10.10 -7.30 -19.27
N ASP A 95 -9.35 -8.26 -18.73
CA ASP A 95 -8.79 -9.37 -19.50
C ASP A 95 -9.87 -10.30 -20.06
N ASN A 96 -11.04 -10.37 -19.40
CA ASN A 96 -12.11 -11.31 -19.70
C ASN A 96 -13.21 -10.72 -20.56
N GLU A 97 -13.64 -11.47 -21.58
CA GLU A 97 -14.67 -11.05 -22.54
C GLU A 97 -16.00 -10.69 -21.88
N ASN A 98 -16.42 -11.45 -20.88
CA ASN A 98 -17.67 -11.22 -20.16
C ASN A 98 -17.49 -10.41 -18.86
N ARG A 99 -16.33 -9.79 -18.66
CA ARG A 99 -15.98 -9.01 -17.45
C ARG A 99 -15.98 -9.81 -16.13
N TRP A 100 -16.15 -11.13 -16.21
CA TRP A 100 -16.26 -11.99 -15.04
C TRP A 100 -14.89 -12.24 -14.38
N THR A 101 -14.83 -11.97 -13.07
CA THR A 101 -13.68 -12.25 -12.20
C THR A 101 -13.97 -13.40 -11.22
N SER A 102 -12.93 -13.96 -10.63
CA SER A 102 -13.00 -14.95 -9.57
C SER A 102 -11.76 -14.87 -8.68
N GLY A 103 -11.83 -15.48 -7.49
CA GLY A 103 -10.67 -15.55 -6.60
C GLY A 103 -9.46 -16.22 -7.24
N ALA A 104 -9.66 -17.24 -8.08
CA ALA A 104 -8.59 -17.87 -8.84
C ALA A 104 -7.96 -16.92 -9.87
N LYS A 105 -8.76 -16.08 -10.53
CA LYS A 105 -8.25 -15.08 -11.49
C LYS A 105 -7.47 -13.99 -10.76
N TYR A 106 -8.01 -13.48 -9.65
CA TYR A 106 -7.33 -12.54 -8.78
C TYR A 106 -5.98 -13.10 -8.33
N ALA A 107 -5.96 -14.31 -7.76
CA ALA A 107 -4.75 -14.93 -7.25
C ALA A 107 -3.70 -15.13 -8.35
N LYS A 108 -4.14 -15.54 -9.55
CA LYS A 108 -3.27 -15.66 -10.73
C LYS A 108 -2.69 -14.31 -11.16
N TRP A 109 -3.50 -13.26 -11.20
CA TRP A 109 -3.05 -11.91 -11.51
C TRP A 109 -2.02 -11.43 -10.48
N PHE A 110 -2.33 -11.59 -9.19
CA PHE A 110 -1.45 -11.20 -8.09
C PHE A 110 -0.12 -11.94 -8.18
N LYS A 111 -0.15 -13.26 -8.33
CA LYS A 111 1.05 -14.09 -8.49
C LYS A 111 1.92 -13.61 -9.64
N LYS A 112 1.32 -13.29 -10.79
CA LYS A 112 2.04 -12.84 -11.99
C LYS A 112 2.68 -11.46 -11.80
N TYR A 113 1.94 -10.48 -11.26
CA TYR A 113 2.36 -9.09 -11.30
C TYR A 113 2.95 -8.55 -9.99
N VAL A 114 2.70 -9.22 -8.87
CA VAL A 114 3.02 -8.72 -7.52
C VAL A 114 3.72 -9.76 -6.65
N GLY A 115 3.41 -11.05 -6.84
CA GLY A 115 3.82 -12.12 -5.92
C GLY A 115 5.32 -12.23 -5.67
N HIS A 116 6.16 -11.88 -6.65
CA HIS A 116 7.61 -11.92 -6.54
C HIS A 116 8.19 -11.03 -5.43
N HIS A 117 7.48 -9.97 -4.98
CA HIS A 117 7.90 -9.15 -3.85
C HIS A 117 7.73 -9.84 -2.49
N TYR A 118 6.95 -10.91 -2.44
CA TYR A 118 6.60 -11.64 -1.22
C TYR A 118 7.23 -13.03 -1.17
N ILE A 119 8.27 -13.26 -1.97
CA ILE A 119 9.07 -14.49 -1.97
C ILE A 119 10.48 -14.14 -1.50
N SER A 120 11.00 -14.87 -0.51
CA SER A 120 12.38 -14.74 -0.04
C SER A 120 12.99 -16.09 0.28
N HIS A 121 14.32 -16.17 0.37
CA HIS A 121 15.05 -17.38 0.73
C HIS A 121 15.57 -17.20 2.16
N ILE A 122 15.08 -18.02 3.10
CA ILE A 122 15.34 -17.83 4.54
C ILE A 122 16.24 -18.95 5.08
N GLY A 123 17.12 -18.60 6.01
CA GLY A 123 18.00 -19.53 6.71
C GLY A 123 19.26 -19.91 5.92
N SER A 124 20.12 -20.73 6.54
CA SER A 124 21.33 -21.27 5.90
C SER A 124 21.00 -22.08 4.65
N ASP A 125 19.86 -22.77 4.68
CA ASP A 125 19.46 -23.72 3.65
C ASP A 125 18.71 -23.04 2.49
N GLN A 126 18.56 -21.71 2.55
CA GLN A 126 17.94 -20.88 1.51
C GLN A 126 16.55 -21.40 1.12
N VAL A 127 15.71 -21.71 2.11
CA VAL A 127 14.37 -22.24 1.86
C VAL A 127 13.50 -21.11 1.28
N GLU A 128 13.00 -21.31 0.06
CA GLU A 128 12.04 -20.39 -0.56
C GLU A 128 10.78 -20.33 0.30
N THR A 129 10.45 -19.12 0.75
CA THR A 129 9.32 -18.83 1.62
C THR A 129 8.45 -17.78 0.96
N THR A 130 7.18 -18.12 0.72
CA THR A 130 6.16 -17.16 0.28
C THR A 130 5.48 -16.57 1.51
N PHE A 131 5.61 -15.25 1.69
CA PHE A 131 5.00 -14.50 2.79
C PHE A 131 3.52 -14.19 2.54
N LEU A 132 3.19 -13.83 1.30
CA LEU A 132 1.83 -13.51 0.86
C LEU A 132 1.55 -14.16 -0.49
N SER A 133 0.66 -15.15 -0.49
CA SER A 133 0.15 -15.76 -1.71
C SER A 133 -0.96 -14.92 -2.37
N GLY A 134 -1.25 -15.21 -3.64
CA GLY A 134 -2.38 -14.58 -4.32
C GLY A 134 -3.73 -14.95 -3.70
N GLU A 135 -3.84 -16.18 -3.19
CA GLU A 135 -5.02 -16.69 -2.52
C GLU A 135 -5.23 -16.01 -1.16
N GLU A 136 -4.17 -15.84 -0.35
CA GLU A 136 -4.24 -15.06 0.90
C GLU A 136 -4.57 -13.59 0.63
N CYS A 137 -4.02 -13.00 -0.43
CA CYS A 137 -4.35 -11.62 -0.81
C CYS A 137 -5.81 -11.48 -1.26
N PHE A 138 -6.36 -12.47 -1.98
CA PHE A 138 -7.79 -12.50 -2.32
C PHE A 138 -8.67 -12.69 -1.07
N ALA A 139 -8.26 -13.58 -0.16
CA ALA A 139 -8.93 -13.80 1.12
C ALA A 139 -8.97 -12.51 1.96
N LEU A 140 -7.86 -11.78 2.01
CA LEU A 140 -7.77 -10.47 2.63
C LEU A 140 -8.72 -9.47 1.98
N ARG A 141 -8.73 -9.38 0.65
CA ARG A 141 -9.67 -8.53 -0.08
C ARG A 141 -11.12 -8.84 0.33
N CYS A 142 -11.50 -10.11 0.38
CA CYS A 142 -12.86 -10.51 0.76
C CYS A 142 -13.19 -10.13 2.21
N SER A 143 -12.28 -10.42 3.14
CA SER A 143 -12.44 -10.13 4.56
C SER A 143 -12.51 -8.63 4.82
N TYR A 144 -11.62 -7.86 4.19
CA TYR A 144 -11.52 -6.42 4.41
C TYR A 144 -12.71 -5.67 3.80
N LEU A 145 -13.10 -6.00 2.56
CA LEU A 145 -14.14 -5.28 1.84
C LEU A 145 -15.56 -5.69 2.22
N HIS A 146 -15.82 -6.98 2.47
CA HIS A 146 -17.18 -7.48 2.69
C HIS A 146 -17.49 -7.76 4.16
N LYS A 147 -16.47 -7.98 4.99
CA LYS A 147 -16.64 -8.32 6.41
C LYS A 147 -16.05 -7.26 7.35
N GLY A 148 -15.29 -6.29 6.84
CA GLY A 148 -14.64 -5.26 7.66
C GLY A 148 -13.61 -5.82 8.65
N THR A 149 -13.04 -6.99 8.36
CA THR A 149 -12.06 -7.67 9.22
C THR A 149 -10.80 -8.01 8.44
N ASN A 150 -9.71 -8.23 9.17
CA ASN A 150 -8.44 -8.67 8.62
C ASN A 150 -8.06 -10.10 9.05
N ASN A 151 -9.00 -10.81 9.70
CA ASN A 151 -8.97 -12.26 9.84
C ASN A 151 -9.44 -12.90 8.53
N ILE A 152 -8.62 -13.77 7.95
CA ILE A 152 -8.86 -14.44 6.67
C ILE A 152 -9.14 -15.94 6.81
N GLU A 153 -9.12 -16.48 8.03
CA GLU A 153 -9.20 -17.92 8.32
C GLU A 153 -10.44 -18.61 7.73
N ASP A 154 -11.57 -17.91 7.74
CA ASP A 154 -12.86 -18.42 7.25
C ASP A 154 -13.02 -18.33 5.72
N GLU A 155 -12.02 -17.80 5.00
CA GLU A 155 -12.09 -17.64 3.55
C GLU A 155 -11.87 -18.97 2.84
N ARG A 156 -12.86 -19.36 2.03
CA ARG A 156 -12.88 -20.67 1.36
C ARG A 156 -11.67 -20.93 0.46
N ILE A 157 -11.12 -19.88 -0.16
CA ILE A 157 -10.01 -20.00 -1.11
C ILE A 157 -8.72 -20.52 -0.45
N ILE A 158 -8.54 -20.29 0.85
CA ILE A 158 -7.36 -20.74 1.60
C ILE A 158 -7.68 -21.91 2.52
N LYS A 159 -8.85 -22.55 2.41
CA LYS A 159 -9.27 -23.57 3.38
C LYS A 159 -8.25 -24.71 3.52
N ASP A 160 -7.71 -25.15 2.39
CA ASP A 160 -6.80 -26.29 2.30
C ASP A 160 -5.30 -25.90 2.25
N TYR A 161 -4.97 -24.63 2.50
CA TYR A 161 -3.59 -24.16 2.52
C TYR A 161 -2.92 -24.46 3.88
N GLU A 162 -1.89 -25.29 3.87
CA GLU A 162 -1.02 -25.48 5.03
C GLU A 162 -0.18 -24.22 5.29
N SER A 163 0.07 -23.89 6.56
CA SER A 163 0.90 -22.74 6.98
C SER A 163 0.41 -21.36 6.49
N LYS A 164 -0.88 -21.25 6.13
CA LYS A 164 -1.54 -19.99 5.79
C LYS A 164 -1.55 -19.01 6.96
N SER A 165 -1.59 -17.74 6.64
CA SER A 165 -1.88 -16.70 7.62
C SER A 165 -3.36 -16.81 8.04
N VAL A 166 -3.62 -16.70 9.34
CA VAL A 166 -4.96 -16.56 9.92
C VAL A 166 -5.38 -15.09 9.87
N LYS A 167 -4.41 -14.18 10.08
CA LYS A 167 -4.64 -12.73 10.12
C LYS A 167 -3.58 -12.00 9.32
N ILE A 168 -3.99 -10.96 8.60
CA ILE A 168 -3.05 -10.06 7.92
C ILE A 168 -3.22 -8.64 8.47
N GLU A 169 -2.19 -8.11 9.07
CA GLU A 169 -2.16 -6.80 9.72
C GLU A 169 -1.36 -5.81 8.88
N PHE A 170 -1.73 -4.53 8.93
CA PHE A 170 -1.02 -3.47 8.24
C PHE A 170 -0.37 -2.52 9.24
N MET A 171 0.88 -2.14 8.97
CA MET A 171 1.59 -1.11 9.72
C MET A 171 1.92 0.06 8.78
N ALA A 172 1.60 1.27 9.21
CA ALA A 172 1.97 2.48 8.47
C ALA A 172 3.49 2.64 8.44
N GLU A 173 4.16 2.35 9.56
CA GLU A 173 5.60 2.50 9.73
C GLU A 173 6.21 1.17 10.14
N MET A 174 7.11 0.66 9.30
CA MET A 174 7.87 -0.58 9.52
C MET A 174 9.16 -0.51 8.69
N ASN A 175 10.25 -1.06 9.22
CA ASN A 175 11.54 -1.10 8.53
C ASN A 175 11.56 -2.13 7.39
N SER A 176 10.82 -3.23 7.54
CA SER A 176 10.66 -4.27 6.53
C SER A 176 9.35 -4.09 5.76
N ASP A 177 9.29 -4.60 4.52
CA ASP A 177 8.05 -4.58 3.72
C ASP A 177 7.03 -5.60 4.24
N CYS A 178 7.50 -6.73 4.79
CA CYS A 178 6.67 -7.74 5.42
C CYS A 178 7.41 -8.47 6.55
N LEU A 179 6.65 -9.02 7.48
CA LEU A 179 7.14 -9.85 8.58
C LEU A 179 6.06 -10.89 8.92
N LYS A 180 6.44 -12.17 9.05
CA LYS A 180 5.51 -13.23 9.47
C LYS A 180 5.86 -13.66 10.89
N LEU A 181 4.87 -13.57 11.79
CA LEU A 181 4.96 -13.98 13.18
C LEU A 181 3.88 -15.04 13.43
N ASN A 182 4.28 -16.30 13.48
CA ASN A 182 3.36 -17.44 13.50
C ASN A 182 2.35 -17.35 12.33
N ASN A 183 1.05 -17.31 12.64
CA ASN A 183 -0.03 -17.23 11.66
C ASN A 183 -0.49 -15.78 11.38
N ILE A 184 0.28 -14.78 11.84
CA ILE A 184 0.00 -13.37 11.58
C ILE A 184 1.05 -12.84 10.60
N LEU A 185 0.59 -12.32 9.47
CA LEU A 185 1.42 -11.60 8.51
C LEU A 185 1.26 -10.10 8.73
N LEU A 186 2.36 -9.40 9.00
CA LEU A 186 2.43 -7.95 9.03
C LEU A 186 2.94 -7.44 7.69
N LEU A 187 2.22 -6.49 7.10
CA LEU A 187 2.59 -5.82 5.85
C LEU A 187 2.79 -4.33 6.09
N LYS A 188 3.87 -3.77 5.55
CA LYS A 188 4.02 -2.32 5.48
C LYS A 188 2.99 -1.79 4.47
N LEU A 189 2.08 -0.97 4.96
CA LEU A 189 0.91 -0.52 4.22
C LEU A 189 1.29 0.18 2.91
N GLU A 190 2.24 1.11 3.01
CA GLU A 190 2.72 1.87 1.87
C GLU A 190 3.40 0.97 0.84
N ALA A 191 4.27 0.06 1.28
CA ALA A 191 4.93 -0.88 0.39
C ALA A 191 3.91 -1.75 -0.36
N PHE A 192 2.93 -2.32 0.36
CA PHE A 192 1.86 -3.12 -0.25
C PHE A 192 1.11 -2.33 -1.34
N CYS A 193 0.71 -1.09 -1.03
CA CYS A 193 0.02 -0.23 -1.98
C CYS A 193 0.87 0.03 -3.23
N TYR A 194 2.17 0.33 -3.08
CA TYR A 194 3.05 0.53 -4.23
C TYR A 194 3.28 -0.74 -5.03
N ARG A 195 3.37 -1.92 -4.40
CA ARG A 195 3.51 -3.18 -5.13
C ARG A 195 2.27 -3.47 -5.99
N ILE A 196 1.08 -3.14 -5.51
CA ILE A 196 -0.15 -3.20 -6.34
C ILE A 196 -0.07 -2.21 -7.50
N ILE A 197 0.30 -0.96 -7.23
CA ILE A 197 0.44 0.10 -8.23
C ILE A 197 1.48 -0.27 -9.30
N GLU A 198 2.58 -0.91 -8.93
CA GLU A 198 3.60 -1.48 -9.81
C GLU A 198 3.04 -2.65 -10.62
N GLY A 199 2.31 -3.56 -9.99
CA GLY A 199 1.66 -4.69 -10.65
C GLY A 199 0.66 -4.25 -11.72
N VAL A 200 -0.15 -3.22 -11.46
CA VAL A 200 -1.07 -2.63 -12.46
C VAL A 200 -0.31 -2.07 -13.66
N ASN A 201 0.82 -1.41 -13.41
CA ASN A 201 1.66 -0.89 -14.49
C ASN A 201 2.24 -2.01 -15.36
N ASN A 202 2.76 -3.06 -14.73
CA ASN A 202 3.30 -4.20 -15.47
C ASN A 202 2.20 -4.88 -16.29
N TRP A 203 0.99 -5.00 -15.73
CA TRP A 203 -0.17 -5.51 -16.48
C TRP A 203 -0.58 -4.59 -17.64
N LEU A 204 -0.53 -3.26 -17.48
CA LEU A 204 -0.78 -2.31 -18.57
C LEU A 204 0.21 -2.49 -19.73
N GLN A 205 1.49 -2.71 -19.42
CA GLN A 205 2.50 -2.96 -20.45
C GLN A 205 2.26 -4.30 -21.17
N ASP A 206 1.98 -5.36 -20.42
CA ASP A 206 1.62 -6.68 -20.98
C ASP A 206 0.38 -6.63 -21.86
N SER A 207 -0.55 -5.74 -21.53
CA SER A 207 -1.84 -5.59 -22.21
C SER A 207 -1.80 -4.63 -23.40
N LYS A 208 -0.63 -4.03 -23.67
CA LYS A 208 -0.47 -3.01 -24.71
C LYS A 208 -0.87 -3.56 -26.07
N GLY A 209 -1.73 -2.84 -26.77
CA GLY A 209 -2.24 -3.23 -28.09
C GLY A 209 -3.40 -4.23 -28.08
N ASN A 210 -3.85 -4.69 -26.91
CA ASN A 210 -5.05 -5.52 -26.80
C ASN A 210 -6.32 -4.64 -26.92
N SER A 211 -6.96 -4.69 -28.09
CA SER A 211 -8.14 -3.88 -28.39
C SER A 211 -9.32 -4.12 -27.45
N ARG A 212 -9.50 -5.34 -26.94
CA ARG A 212 -10.56 -5.68 -25.98
C ARG A 212 -10.31 -5.01 -24.64
N ILE A 213 -9.08 -5.12 -24.12
CA ILE A 213 -8.69 -4.47 -22.87
C ILE A 213 -8.84 -2.95 -23.00
N THR A 214 -8.37 -2.36 -24.10
CA THR A 214 -8.57 -0.94 -24.39
C THR A 214 -10.07 -0.56 -24.43
N SER A 215 -10.93 -1.39 -25.04
CA SER A 215 -12.38 -1.15 -25.04
C SER A 215 -12.95 -1.16 -23.62
N HIS A 216 -12.63 -2.19 -22.83
CA HIS A 216 -13.10 -2.31 -21.45
C HIS A 216 -12.60 -1.16 -20.55
N MET A 217 -11.36 -0.70 -20.75
CA MET A 217 -10.83 0.48 -20.06
C MET A 217 -11.61 1.75 -20.36
N ARG A 218 -12.18 1.89 -21.57
CA ARG A 218 -12.99 3.06 -21.93
C ARG A 218 -14.31 3.14 -21.18
N GLU A 219 -14.80 2.01 -20.70
CA GLU A 219 -16.04 1.88 -19.93
C GLU A 219 -15.86 2.15 -18.44
N ILE A 220 -14.62 2.30 -17.95
CA ILE A 220 -14.38 2.71 -16.56
C ILE A 220 -15.11 4.06 -16.33
N PRO A 221 -15.94 4.17 -15.27
CA PRO A 221 -16.71 5.38 -15.02
C PRO A 221 -15.82 6.61 -14.92
N LYS A 222 -16.27 7.71 -15.55
CA LYS A 222 -15.63 9.02 -15.40
C LYS A 222 -16.34 9.78 -14.28
N ILE A 223 -15.56 10.28 -13.31
CA ILE A 223 -16.05 11.29 -12.38
C ILE A 223 -15.94 12.66 -13.05
N HIS A 224 -17.07 13.34 -13.20
CA HIS A 224 -17.14 14.67 -13.78
C HIS A 224 -16.95 15.71 -12.68
N THR A 225 -15.87 16.50 -12.77
CA THR A 225 -15.57 17.60 -11.84
C THR A 225 -15.96 18.96 -12.39
N GLU A 226 -16.48 18.98 -13.61
CA GLU A 226 -16.95 20.15 -14.34
C GLU A 226 -18.31 19.83 -14.96
N GLY A 227 -18.96 20.86 -15.49
CA GLY A 227 -20.23 20.72 -16.18
C GLY A 227 -20.19 19.68 -17.30
N PHE A 228 -21.23 18.84 -17.37
CA PHE A 228 -21.33 17.81 -18.39
C PHE A 228 -22.77 17.61 -18.86
N SER A 229 -22.91 17.01 -20.04
CA SER A 229 -24.20 16.67 -20.63
C SER A 229 -24.41 15.15 -20.56
N PRO A 230 -25.27 14.63 -19.67
CA PRO A 230 -25.52 13.20 -19.57
C PRO A 230 -26.32 12.67 -20.76
N ILE A 231 -27.17 13.50 -21.34
CA ILE A 231 -27.98 13.23 -22.54
C ILE A 231 -28.03 14.46 -23.44
N PRO A 232 -28.20 14.30 -24.76
CA PRO A 232 -28.28 15.43 -25.69
C PRO A 232 -29.31 16.48 -25.24
N GLY A 233 -28.90 17.75 -25.19
CA GLY A 233 -29.78 18.87 -24.84
C GLY A 233 -29.92 19.17 -23.34
N VAL A 234 -29.30 18.39 -22.45
CA VAL A 234 -29.31 18.65 -21.00
C VAL A 234 -27.89 18.91 -20.51
N PHE A 235 -27.64 20.04 -19.85
CA PHE A 235 -26.35 20.37 -19.23
C PHE A 235 -26.49 20.46 -17.71
N ILE A 236 -25.61 19.77 -16.99
CA ILE A 236 -25.59 19.69 -15.52
C ILE A 236 -24.24 20.19 -15.02
N GLY A 237 -24.25 21.09 -14.04
CA GLY A 237 -23.04 21.67 -13.44
C GLY A 237 -22.62 22.94 -14.17
N GLY A 238 -23.06 24.08 -13.64
CA GLY A 238 -22.62 25.43 -14.00
C GLY A 238 -22.48 26.23 -12.71
#